data_AF-A0A7X7F8U8-F1
#
_entry.id   AF-A0A7X7F8U8-F1
#
_cell.length_a   1.000
_cell.length_b   1.000
_cell.length_c   1.000
_cell.angle_alpha   90.00
_cell.angle_beta   90.00
_cell.angle_gamma   90.00
#
_symmetry.space_group_name_H-M   'P 1'
#
loop_
_entity.id
_entity.type
_entity.pdbx_description
1 polymer ?
#
loop_
_entity_poly.entity_id
_entity_poly.type
_entity_poly.pdbx_seq_one_letter_code
_entity_poly.pdbx_strand_id
1 'polypeptide(L)'
;MKIQTPSPKRLFFAGAFAGLMLATASANNLQVGNVRLMNHDAFAKTIDVVFNLQWDNAWRGTYDGVESWDAAWVFVKFKAPGATEWAHAWIDPNSAANSAAAGTVDIGTTAVAGTPRGMGAFVYSAAARAGGVVYPNTRLRWNYGAQGLDFNGGGDIEVSVHALEMVFVADGAFWAGNTNGVLNNSFRDAADPRSPSASPPKTR
;
A
#
# COMPACT_ATOMS: atom_id res chain seq x y z
N MET A 1 61.90 -21.88 -46.43
CA MET A 1 61.37 -23.09 -45.75
C MET A 1 59.96 -22.78 -45.27
N LYS A 2 58.96 -23.65 -45.49
CA LYS A 2 57.55 -23.43 -45.07
C LYS A 2 57.19 -24.38 -43.92
N ILE A 3 56.69 -23.84 -42.80
CA ILE A 3 55.87 -24.51 -41.77
C ILE A 3 55.01 -23.36 -41.18
N GLN A 4 53.70 -23.20 -41.40
CA GLN A 4 52.51 -24.07 -41.27
C GLN A 4 51.94 -24.12 -39.84
N THR A 5 50.71 -23.61 -39.66
CA THR A 5 50.05 -23.36 -38.37
C THR A 5 48.82 -24.26 -38.10
N PRO A 6 48.70 -24.77 -36.86
CA PRO A 6 47.41 -25.07 -36.21
C PRO A 6 47.37 -24.58 -34.73
N SER A 7 46.23 -24.38 -34.05
CA SER A 7 44.83 -24.18 -34.51
C SER A 7 44.03 -23.32 -33.46
N PRO A 8 42.87 -23.63 -32.79
CA PRO A 8 42.00 -22.57 -32.25
C PRO A 8 41.66 -22.57 -30.72
N LYS A 9 41.19 -21.40 -30.24
CA LYS A 9 40.19 -21.14 -29.16
C LYS A 9 40.29 -21.87 -27.80
N ARG A 10 40.38 -21.09 -26.70
CA ARG A 10 39.62 -21.36 -25.46
C ARG A 10 38.96 -20.08 -24.92
N LEU A 11 37.63 -20.04 -25.05
CA LEU A 11 36.73 -19.17 -24.30
C LEU A 11 36.58 -19.75 -22.89
N PHE A 12 36.47 -18.96 -21.81
CA PHE A 12 35.73 -19.38 -20.61
C PHE A 12 35.26 -18.23 -19.70
N PHE A 13 34.03 -18.40 -19.22
CA PHE A 13 33.31 -17.75 -18.12
C PHE A 13 33.47 -16.24 -17.87
N ALA A 14 32.40 -15.52 -18.23
CA ALA A 14 32.06 -14.27 -17.56
C ALA A 14 31.76 -14.54 -16.07
N GLY A 15 32.39 -13.77 -15.18
CA GLY A 15 31.98 -13.67 -13.79
C GLY A 15 30.70 -12.86 -13.70
N ALA A 16 29.54 -13.52 -13.56
CA ALA A 16 28.29 -12.84 -13.29
C ALA A 16 28.34 -12.21 -11.89
N PHE A 17 28.65 -10.91 -11.83
CA PHE A 17 28.57 -10.14 -10.60
C PHE A 17 27.10 -10.02 -10.21
N ALA A 18 26.62 -10.94 -9.38
CA ALA A 18 25.28 -10.94 -8.81
C ALA A 18 25.16 -9.82 -7.77
N GLY A 19 25.19 -8.58 -8.24
CA GLY A 19 24.90 -7.42 -7.44
C GLY A 19 23.45 -7.49 -7.00
N LEU A 20 23.24 -7.81 -5.72
CA LEU A 20 21.94 -7.67 -5.08
C LEU A 20 21.52 -6.20 -5.21
N MET A 21 20.62 -5.93 -6.14
CA MET A 21 20.05 -4.60 -6.33
C MET A 21 19.21 -4.26 -5.10
N LEU A 22 19.86 -3.65 -4.11
CA LEU A 22 19.22 -2.82 -3.10
C LEU A 22 18.62 -1.61 -3.82
N ALA A 23 17.52 -1.84 -4.52
CA ALA A 23 16.71 -0.80 -5.09
C ALA A 23 16.24 0.08 -3.93
N THR A 24 16.82 1.27 -3.83
CA THR A 24 16.32 2.31 -2.93
C THR A 24 14.96 2.74 -3.47
N ALA A 25 13.90 2.02 -3.06
CA ALA A 25 12.52 2.40 -3.24
C ALA A 25 12.29 3.70 -2.47
N SER A 26 12.69 4.81 -3.08
CA SER A 26 12.57 6.13 -2.52
C SER A 26 11.12 6.56 -2.69
N ALA A 27 10.31 6.08 -1.76
CA ALA A 27 9.04 6.67 -1.41
C ALA A 27 9.25 8.17 -1.21
N ASN A 28 8.86 8.96 -2.21
CA ASN A 28 9.04 10.40 -2.22
C ASN A 28 7.99 11.10 -3.08
N ASN A 29 7.73 12.34 -2.68
CA ASN A 29 6.78 13.24 -3.30
C ASN A 29 5.31 12.73 -3.34
N LEU A 30 4.90 11.92 -2.36
CA LEU A 30 3.48 11.60 -2.15
C LEU A 30 2.69 12.87 -1.85
N GLN A 31 1.76 13.21 -2.75
CA GLN A 31 0.92 14.40 -2.69
C GLN A 31 -0.56 14.03 -2.76
N VAL A 32 -1.34 14.74 -1.94
CA VAL A 32 -2.81 14.81 -2.02
C VAL A 32 -3.19 16.24 -2.36
N GLY A 33 -4.09 16.43 -3.33
CA GLY A 33 -4.52 17.76 -3.76
C GLY A 33 -5.93 17.78 -4.35
N ASN A 34 -6.46 18.98 -4.60
CA ASN A 34 -7.80 19.18 -5.18
C ASN A 34 -8.92 18.44 -4.42
N VAL A 35 -8.82 18.41 -3.07
CA VAL A 35 -9.82 17.79 -2.18
C VAL A 35 -11.13 18.56 -2.27
N ARG A 36 -12.22 17.86 -2.56
CA ARG A 36 -13.57 18.43 -2.73
C ARG A 36 -14.65 17.40 -2.43
N LEU A 37 -15.81 17.85 -1.99
CA LEU A 37 -16.99 17.01 -1.77
C LEU A 37 -17.87 16.99 -3.03
N MET A 38 -18.49 15.83 -3.30
CA MET A 38 -19.41 15.61 -4.43
C MET A 38 -20.55 14.67 -4.03
N ASN A 39 -21.58 14.60 -4.87
CA ASN A 39 -22.59 13.53 -4.86
C ASN A 39 -23.18 13.26 -3.47
N HIS A 40 -23.56 14.34 -2.77
CA HIS A 40 -24.17 14.25 -1.45
C HIS A 40 -25.56 13.62 -1.56
N ASP A 41 -25.76 12.48 -0.89
CA ASP A 41 -27.06 11.84 -0.72
C ASP A 41 -27.47 11.94 0.75
N ALA A 42 -28.41 12.85 1.02
CA ALA A 42 -28.95 13.09 2.35
C ALA A 42 -29.85 11.93 2.87
N PHE A 43 -30.39 11.10 1.98
CA PHE A 43 -31.26 9.97 2.33
C PHE A 43 -30.44 8.70 2.62
N ALA A 44 -29.54 8.32 1.71
CA ALA A 44 -28.58 7.23 1.95
C ALA A 44 -27.50 7.60 2.98
N LYS A 45 -27.39 8.89 3.33
CA LYS A 45 -26.41 9.47 4.26
C LYS A 45 -24.96 9.19 3.85
N THR A 46 -24.66 9.48 2.59
CA THR A 46 -23.31 9.33 2.01
C THR A 46 -22.87 10.59 1.27
N ILE A 47 -21.57 10.77 1.11
CA ILE A 47 -20.97 11.84 0.30
C ILE A 47 -19.64 11.38 -0.29
N ASP A 48 -19.32 11.80 -1.51
CA ASP A 48 -18.07 11.45 -2.18
C ASP A 48 -16.97 12.45 -1.82
N VAL A 49 -15.89 11.95 -1.21
CA VAL A 49 -14.66 12.70 -0.98
C VAL A 49 -13.75 12.45 -2.19
N VAL A 50 -13.60 13.48 -3.03
CA VAL A 50 -12.87 13.41 -4.31
C VAL A 50 -11.58 14.20 -4.21
N PHE A 51 -10.47 13.64 -4.69
CA PHE A 51 -9.14 14.24 -4.63
C PHE A 51 -8.24 13.73 -5.76
N ASN A 52 -7.12 14.40 -5.99
CA ASN A 52 -6.02 13.91 -6.80
C ASN A 52 -4.94 13.32 -5.87
N LEU A 53 -4.33 12.21 -6.29
CA LEU A 53 -3.29 11.50 -5.56
C LEU A 53 -2.13 11.18 -6.51
N GLN A 54 -0.88 11.47 -6.12
CA GLN A 54 0.30 11.20 -6.94
C GLN A 54 1.56 10.99 -6.10
N TRP A 55 2.54 10.24 -6.64
CA TRP A 55 3.90 10.10 -6.09
C TRP A 55 4.88 9.67 -7.20
N ASP A 56 6.18 9.90 -7.03
CA ASP A 56 7.13 9.94 -8.16
C ASP A 56 7.80 8.60 -8.49
N ASN A 57 7.73 7.59 -7.61
CA ASN A 57 8.53 6.35 -7.74
C ASN A 57 7.70 5.04 -7.64
N ALA A 58 6.42 5.11 -8.02
CA ALA A 58 5.50 3.96 -8.00
C ALA A 58 6.04 2.69 -8.65
N TRP A 59 5.78 1.54 -8.04
CA TRP A 59 6.20 0.24 -8.56
C TRP A 59 5.21 -0.89 -8.23
N ARG A 60 5.05 -1.80 -9.18
CA ARG A 60 4.29 -3.05 -9.03
C ARG A 60 4.85 -4.11 -9.97
N GLY A 61 5.15 -5.29 -9.46
CA GLY A 61 5.69 -6.37 -10.28
C GLY A 61 5.78 -7.70 -9.54
N THR A 62 6.12 -8.76 -10.28
CA THR A 62 6.35 -10.11 -9.75
C THR A 62 7.85 -10.39 -9.72
N TYR A 63 8.35 -10.77 -8.54
CA TYR A 63 9.76 -11.07 -8.28
C TYR A 63 9.83 -12.46 -7.63
N ASP A 64 10.59 -13.38 -8.22
CA ASP A 64 10.70 -14.79 -7.79
C ASP A 64 9.34 -15.50 -7.55
N GLY A 65 8.32 -15.11 -8.32
CA GLY A 65 6.94 -15.64 -8.23
C GLY A 65 6.03 -14.91 -7.24
N VAL A 66 6.56 -13.96 -6.46
CA VAL A 66 5.81 -13.15 -5.48
C VAL A 66 5.43 -11.81 -6.10
N GLU A 67 4.15 -11.43 -6.06
CA GLU A 67 3.72 -10.08 -6.46
C GLU A 67 3.87 -9.10 -5.29
N SER A 68 4.53 -7.96 -5.55
CA SER A 68 4.77 -6.89 -4.58
C SER A 68 4.60 -5.52 -5.25
N TRP A 69 4.18 -4.52 -4.46
CA TRP A 69 3.92 -3.16 -4.94
C TRP A 69 4.01 -2.11 -3.82
N ASP A 70 4.15 -0.84 -4.19
CA ASP A 70 3.84 0.27 -3.30
C ASP A 70 2.38 0.76 -3.42
N ALA A 71 1.93 1.40 -2.35
CA ALA A 71 0.57 1.90 -2.19
C ALA A 71 0.57 3.16 -1.32
N ALA A 72 -0.38 4.06 -1.56
CA ALA A 72 -0.74 5.08 -0.58
C ALA A 72 -1.83 4.53 0.33
N TRP A 73 -1.60 4.47 1.64
CA TRP A 73 -2.68 4.34 2.63
C TRP A 73 -3.34 5.70 2.83
N VAL A 74 -4.54 5.87 2.27
CA VAL A 74 -5.29 7.12 2.27
C VAL A 74 -6.45 7.04 3.26
N PHE A 75 -6.59 8.05 4.11
CA PHE A 75 -7.71 8.17 5.06
C PHE A 75 -8.25 9.59 5.14
N VAL A 76 -9.50 9.73 5.54
CA VAL A 76 -10.20 11.02 5.60
C VAL A 76 -10.50 11.41 7.04
N LYS A 77 -10.13 12.63 7.40
CA LYS A 77 -10.53 13.33 8.61
C LYS A 77 -11.61 14.35 8.26
N PHE A 78 -12.56 14.55 9.17
CA PHE A 78 -13.60 15.57 9.03
C PHE A 78 -13.82 16.33 10.33
N LYS A 79 -14.35 17.54 10.23
CA LYS A 79 -14.86 18.34 11.34
C LYS A 79 -16.35 18.57 11.10
N ALA A 80 -17.19 18.14 12.02
CA ALA A 80 -18.64 18.32 11.91
C ALA A 80 -19.01 19.82 12.09
N PRO A 81 -20.18 20.26 11.60
CA PRO A 81 -20.59 21.66 11.74
C PRO A 81 -20.66 22.06 13.22
N GLY A 82 -19.95 23.13 13.59
CA GLY A 82 -19.86 23.61 14.97
C GLY A 82 -18.96 22.78 15.91
N ALA A 83 -18.33 21.70 15.44
CA ALA A 83 -17.38 20.92 16.24
C ALA A 83 -15.99 21.55 16.25
N THR A 84 -15.26 21.40 17.36
CA THR A 84 -13.87 21.84 17.52
C THR A 84 -12.85 20.74 17.19
N GLU A 85 -13.27 19.47 17.18
CA GLU A 85 -12.39 18.30 17.05
C GLU A 85 -12.49 17.61 15.68
N TRP A 86 -11.36 17.03 15.23
CA TRP A 86 -11.26 16.29 13.97
C TRP A 86 -11.53 14.79 14.16
N ALA A 87 -12.70 14.35 13.73
CA ALA A 87 -13.10 12.95 13.68
C ALA A 87 -12.55 12.23 12.43
N HIS A 88 -12.65 10.90 12.40
CA HIS A 88 -12.24 10.05 11.28
C HIS A 88 -13.48 9.56 10.52
N ALA A 89 -13.53 9.74 9.21
CA ALA A 89 -14.67 9.39 8.37
C ALA A 89 -14.69 7.88 8.07
N TRP A 90 -15.84 7.22 8.26
CA TRP A 90 -15.99 5.81 7.90
C TRP A 90 -16.28 5.67 6.41
N ILE A 91 -15.27 5.21 5.67
CA ILE A 91 -15.38 4.94 4.24
C ILE A 91 -16.29 3.73 4.03
N ASP A 92 -17.10 3.78 2.98
CA ASP A 92 -17.97 2.68 2.56
C ASP A 92 -17.12 1.43 2.29
N PRO A 93 -17.34 0.30 3.01
CA PRO A 93 -16.56 -0.92 2.84
C PRO A 93 -16.82 -1.63 1.50
N ASN A 94 -17.84 -1.24 0.74
CA ASN A 94 -18.04 -1.72 -0.62
C ASN A 94 -16.98 -1.11 -1.55
N SER A 95 -16.05 -1.92 -2.07
CA SER A 95 -15.01 -1.45 -2.99
C SER A 95 -15.59 -0.75 -4.24
N ALA A 96 -16.76 -1.16 -4.74
CA ALA A 96 -17.43 -0.52 -5.88
C ALA A 96 -17.96 0.90 -5.58
N ALA A 97 -18.12 1.27 -4.31
CA ALA A 97 -18.43 2.64 -3.90
C ALA A 97 -17.21 3.59 -4.00
N ASN A 98 -16.01 3.05 -4.20
CA ASN A 98 -14.74 3.77 -4.21
C ASN A 98 -14.04 3.59 -5.58
N SER A 99 -13.10 4.47 -5.96
CA SER A 99 -12.43 4.37 -7.28
C SER A 99 -11.19 5.24 -7.41
N ALA A 100 -10.15 4.73 -8.09
CA ALA A 100 -8.99 5.50 -8.56
C ALA A 100 -8.79 5.23 -10.06
N ALA A 101 -8.61 6.27 -10.88
CA ALA A 101 -8.44 6.08 -12.32
C ALA A 101 -7.09 5.42 -12.63
N ALA A 102 -7.09 4.25 -13.27
CA ALA A 102 -5.92 3.38 -13.48
C ALA A 102 -5.24 2.85 -12.19
N GLY A 103 -5.88 3.01 -11.03
CA GLY A 103 -5.46 2.43 -9.75
C GLY A 103 -6.46 1.39 -9.24
N THR A 104 -6.01 0.56 -8.30
CA THR A 104 -6.87 -0.27 -7.44
C THR A 104 -7.08 0.44 -6.11
N VAL A 105 -8.26 0.27 -5.52
CA VAL A 105 -8.63 0.80 -4.20
C VAL A 105 -9.09 -0.37 -3.33
N ASP A 106 -8.27 -0.76 -2.36
CA ASP A 106 -8.59 -1.81 -1.37
C ASP A 106 -8.93 -1.16 -0.02
N ILE A 107 -10.08 -1.49 0.57
CA ILE A 107 -10.61 -0.79 1.75
C ILE A 107 -10.12 -1.48 3.03
N GLY A 108 -9.24 -0.82 3.78
CA GLY A 108 -8.80 -1.30 5.09
C GLY A 108 -9.93 -1.15 6.10
N THR A 109 -10.58 -2.26 6.46
CA THR A 109 -11.71 -2.25 7.40
C THR A 109 -11.29 -2.63 8.82
N THR A 110 -12.05 -2.15 9.81
CA THR A 110 -12.03 -2.67 11.18
C THR A 110 -13.46 -2.93 11.66
N ALA A 111 -13.62 -3.85 12.61
CA ALA A 111 -14.93 -4.17 13.19
C ALA A 111 -15.28 -3.18 14.31
N VAL A 112 -16.28 -2.32 14.08
CA VAL A 112 -16.83 -1.45 15.13
C VAL A 112 -18.20 -2.01 15.53
N ALA A 113 -18.33 -2.40 16.80
CA ALA A 113 -19.50 -3.12 17.31
C ALA A 113 -19.89 -4.34 16.43
N GLY A 114 -18.89 -5.13 16.03
CA GLY A 114 -19.07 -6.30 15.16
C GLY A 114 -19.35 -6.00 13.67
N THR A 115 -19.53 -4.73 13.29
CA THR A 115 -19.79 -4.35 11.89
C THR A 115 -18.51 -3.81 11.22
N PRO A 116 -18.10 -4.31 10.04
CA PRO A 116 -16.96 -3.74 9.31
C PRO A 116 -17.19 -2.29 8.88
N ARG A 117 -16.22 -1.41 9.16
CA ARG A 117 -16.18 0.01 8.76
C ARG A 117 -14.86 0.29 8.06
N GLY A 118 -14.86 1.00 6.93
CA GLY A 118 -13.63 1.40 6.24
C GLY A 118 -12.90 2.52 7.00
N MET A 119 -11.63 2.29 7.36
CA MET A 119 -10.75 3.25 8.04
C MET A 119 -9.85 4.03 7.06
N GLY A 120 -10.12 3.92 5.76
CA GLY A 120 -9.23 4.35 4.69
C GLY A 120 -9.07 3.26 3.63
N ALA A 121 -8.17 3.49 2.69
CA ALA A 121 -7.92 2.59 1.58
C ALA A 121 -6.43 2.55 1.19
N PHE A 122 -5.96 1.38 0.77
CA PHE A 122 -4.72 1.27 -0.01
C PHE A 122 -5.04 1.60 -1.47
N VAL A 123 -4.40 2.63 -2.01
CA VAL A 123 -4.49 3.02 -3.42
C VAL A 123 -3.15 2.73 -4.10
N TYR A 124 -3.18 1.86 -5.11
CA TYR A 124 -1.98 1.34 -5.79
C TYR A 124 -2.22 1.12 -7.28
N SER A 125 -1.17 0.85 -8.06
CA SER A 125 -1.32 0.71 -9.52
C SER A 125 -2.12 -0.54 -9.90
N ALA A 126 -3.09 -0.40 -10.81
CA ALA A 126 -3.95 -1.51 -11.23
C ALA A 126 -3.23 -2.58 -12.08
N ALA A 127 -2.04 -2.26 -12.60
CA ALA A 127 -1.18 -3.13 -13.38
C ALA A 127 0.29 -2.92 -13.00
N ALA A 128 1.20 -3.72 -13.58
CA ALA A 128 2.63 -3.59 -13.39
C ALA A 128 3.12 -2.15 -13.65
N ARG A 129 4.03 -1.65 -12.80
CA ARG A 129 4.45 -0.25 -12.77
C ARG A 129 5.93 -0.09 -12.45
N ALA A 130 6.53 0.94 -13.03
CA ALA A 130 7.75 1.58 -12.56
C ALA A 130 7.64 3.08 -12.86
N GLY A 131 8.04 3.93 -11.91
CA GLY A 131 7.97 5.38 -12.02
C GLY A 131 6.58 5.99 -11.80
N GLY A 132 6.59 7.28 -11.45
CA GLY A 132 5.50 7.99 -10.77
C GLY A 132 4.12 7.90 -11.40
N VAL A 133 3.10 7.94 -10.54
CA VAL A 133 1.68 7.77 -10.86
C VAL A 133 0.89 9.02 -10.53
N VAL A 134 -0.21 9.22 -11.27
CA VAL A 134 -1.23 10.22 -10.96
C VAL A 134 -2.60 9.56 -11.07
N TYR A 135 -3.37 9.60 -9.98
CA TYR A 135 -4.74 9.09 -9.90
C TYR A 135 -5.71 10.28 -9.73
N PRO A 136 -6.10 10.95 -10.82
CA PRO A 136 -6.97 12.12 -10.77
C PRO A 136 -8.41 11.71 -10.43
N ASN A 137 -9.10 12.56 -9.66
CA ASN A 137 -10.47 12.28 -9.17
C ASN A 137 -10.62 10.91 -8.47
N THR A 138 -9.61 10.51 -7.70
CA THR A 138 -9.73 9.42 -6.74
C THR A 138 -10.90 9.73 -5.79
N ARG A 139 -11.80 8.76 -5.61
CA ARG A 139 -13.04 8.88 -4.84
C ARG A 139 -13.05 7.88 -3.70
N LEU A 140 -13.18 8.37 -2.48
CA LEU A 140 -13.58 7.57 -1.33
C LEU A 140 -14.98 8.02 -0.88
N ARG A 141 -15.93 7.09 -0.80
CA ARG A 141 -17.29 7.41 -0.34
C ARG A 141 -17.35 7.37 1.17
N TRP A 142 -17.64 8.49 1.80
CA TRP A 142 -17.89 8.55 3.23
C TRP A 142 -19.35 8.18 3.51
N ASN A 143 -19.55 7.12 4.29
CA ASN A 143 -20.87 6.73 4.80
C ASN A 143 -21.03 7.31 6.21
N TYR A 144 -21.44 8.59 6.28
CA TYR A 144 -21.63 9.28 7.55
C TYR A 144 -22.85 8.77 8.32
N GLY A 145 -23.85 8.22 7.61
CA GLY A 145 -24.99 7.53 8.23
C GLY A 145 -24.56 6.32 9.08
N ALA A 146 -23.56 5.57 8.64
CA ALA A 146 -22.99 4.47 9.42
C ALA A 146 -22.35 4.92 10.74
N GLN A 147 -21.91 6.19 10.84
CA GLN A 147 -21.40 6.82 12.07
C GLN A 147 -22.51 7.41 12.97
N GLY A 148 -23.78 7.26 12.59
CA GLY A 148 -24.91 7.88 13.30
C GLY A 148 -25.03 9.39 13.07
N LEU A 149 -24.31 9.94 12.08
CA LEU A 149 -24.30 11.37 11.80
C LEU A 149 -25.49 11.80 10.95
N ASP A 150 -25.83 13.08 11.06
CA ASP A 150 -26.84 13.74 10.24
C ASP A 150 -26.41 15.19 9.99
N PHE A 151 -26.53 15.65 8.75
CA PHE A 151 -26.11 16.97 8.31
C PHE A 151 -27.25 17.76 7.63
N ASN A 152 -28.50 17.32 7.78
CA ASN A 152 -29.69 18.00 7.22
C ASN A 152 -29.91 19.43 7.77
N GLY A 153 -29.15 19.85 8.79
CA GLY A 153 -29.17 21.22 9.35
C GLY A 153 -28.41 22.29 8.54
N GLY A 154 -27.71 21.92 7.46
CA GLY A 154 -27.14 22.90 6.51
C GLY A 154 -25.96 23.74 7.02
N GLY A 155 -25.07 23.16 7.84
CA GLY A 155 -23.82 23.79 8.26
C GLY A 155 -22.59 23.22 7.54
N ASP A 156 -21.51 24.00 7.47
CA ASP A 156 -20.28 23.64 6.77
C ASP A 156 -19.56 22.42 7.40
N ILE A 157 -19.05 21.53 6.54
CA ILE A 157 -18.24 20.38 6.93
C ILE A 157 -16.84 20.57 6.36
N GLU A 158 -15.83 20.63 7.23
CA GLU A 158 -14.44 20.61 6.79
C GLU A 158 -13.97 19.16 6.62
N VAL A 159 -13.21 18.89 5.54
CA VAL A 159 -12.56 17.59 5.30
C VAL A 159 -11.08 17.76 5.01
N SER A 160 -10.27 16.82 5.50
CA SER A 160 -8.84 16.72 5.23
C SER A 160 -8.52 15.28 4.83
N VAL A 161 -7.85 15.12 3.70
CA VAL A 161 -7.44 13.81 3.17
C VAL A 161 -5.95 13.66 3.41
N HIS A 162 -5.58 12.59 4.13
CA HIS A 162 -4.19 12.28 4.46
C HIS A 162 -3.78 11.00 3.76
N ALA A 163 -2.53 10.92 3.32
CA ALA A 163 -1.95 9.74 2.72
C ALA A 163 -0.59 9.41 3.36
N LEU A 164 -0.30 8.13 3.53
CA LEU A 164 1.00 7.60 3.95
C LEU A 164 1.51 6.66 2.86
N GLU A 165 2.79 6.72 2.52
CA GLU A 165 3.39 5.81 1.53
C GLU A 165 3.75 4.48 2.21
N MET A 166 3.34 3.38 1.58
CA MET A 166 3.33 2.03 2.15
C MET A 166 3.81 1.03 1.09
N VAL A 167 4.29 -0.14 1.52
CA VAL A 167 4.63 -1.26 0.64
C VAL A 167 3.80 -2.47 1.01
N PHE A 168 3.20 -3.12 0.03
CA PHE A 168 2.64 -4.46 0.20
C PHE A 168 3.78 -5.47 0.25
N VAL A 169 4.00 -6.04 1.43
CA VAL A 169 4.85 -7.21 1.63
C VAL A 169 3.94 -8.43 1.64
N ALA A 170 4.08 -9.28 0.61
CA ALA A 170 3.33 -10.53 0.51
C ALA A 170 3.62 -11.47 1.68
N ASP A 171 2.65 -12.34 2.00
CA ASP A 171 2.86 -13.40 2.98
C ASP A 171 3.72 -14.53 2.41
N GLY A 172 4.51 -15.16 3.29
CA GLY A 172 5.43 -16.22 2.91
C GLY A 172 6.19 -16.74 4.12
N ALA A 173 6.82 -17.90 3.97
CA ALA A 173 7.72 -18.44 4.99
C ALA A 173 9.05 -17.66 4.98
N PHE A 174 9.51 -17.24 6.16
CA PHE A 174 10.79 -16.56 6.32
C PHE A 174 11.53 -17.03 7.58
N TRP A 175 12.84 -16.81 7.58
CA TRP A 175 13.72 -17.14 8.69
C TRP A 175 14.06 -15.90 9.50
N ALA A 176 13.76 -15.91 10.79
CA ALA A 176 14.15 -14.87 11.74
C ALA A 176 15.30 -15.34 12.62
N GLY A 177 16.44 -14.66 12.57
CA GLY A 177 17.65 -14.99 13.34
C GLY A 177 18.87 -15.28 12.47
N ASN A 178 19.84 -16.01 13.02
CA ASN A 178 21.08 -16.39 12.36
C ASN A 178 21.46 -17.85 12.69
N THR A 179 22.28 -18.47 11.83
CA THR A 179 22.90 -19.79 12.08
C THR A 179 24.32 -19.68 12.66
N ASN A 180 24.99 -18.53 12.47
CA ASN A 180 26.41 -18.37 12.76
C ASN A 180 26.65 -17.61 14.08
N GLY A 181 26.94 -18.34 15.15
CA GLY A 181 27.40 -17.80 16.43
C GLY A 181 26.29 -17.49 17.45
N VAL A 182 26.64 -17.52 18.73
CA VAL A 182 25.73 -17.24 19.84
C VAL A 182 25.60 -15.73 20.02
N LEU A 183 24.53 -15.15 19.50
CA LEU A 183 24.16 -13.75 19.72
C LEU A 183 23.21 -13.60 20.91
N ASN A 184 23.38 -12.53 21.68
CA ASN A 184 22.41 -12.11 22.69
C ASN A 184 21.12 -11.61 21.99
N ASN A 185 19.96 -11.87 22.59
CA ASN A 185 18.65 -11.40 22.13
C ASN A 185 18.27 -11.77 20.68
N SER A 186 18.78 -12.87 20.13
CA SER A 186 18.42 -13.34 18.78
C SER A 186 17.15 -14.18 18.75
N PHE A 187 16.36 -14.03 17.67
CA PHE A 187 15.31 -14.99 17.32
C PHE A 187 15.93 -16.36 17.01
N ARG A 188 15.29 -17.42 17.52
CA ARG A 188 15.73 -18.82 17.44
C ARG A 188 14.49 -19.71 17.32
N ASP A 189 14.67 -20.94 16.83
CA ASP A 189 13.65 -21.97 17.02
C ASP A 189 13.54 -22.31 18.52
N ALA A 190 12.32 -22.59 18.99
CA ALA A 190 12.08 -23.11 20.33
C ALA A 190 12.52 -24.58 20.47
N ALA A 191 12.63 -25.32 19.36
CA ALA A 191 13.06 -26.72 19.32
C ALA A 191 14.59 -26.90 19.23
N ASP A 192 15.31 -26.03 18.51
CA ASP A 192 16.79 -25.96 18.57
C ASP A 192 17.26 -24.49 18.68
N PRO A 193 17.85 -24.07 19.82
CA PRO A 193 18.35 -22.71 19.99
C PRO A 193 19.55 -22.36 19.10
N ARG A 194 20.04 -23.27 18.24
CA ARG A 194 21.05 -23.01 17.20
C ARG A 194 20.45 -22.82 15.80
N SER A 195 19.16 -23.09 15.63
CA SER A 195 18.42 -22.78 14.40
C SER A 195 17.82 -21.37 14.47
N PRO A 196 17.80 -20.60 13.37
CA PRO A 196 16.88 -19.48 13.24
C PRO A 196 15.43 -19.97 13.33
N SER A 197 14.51 -19.08 13.71
CA SER A 197 13.09 -19.39 13.80
C SER A 197 12.45 -19.41 12.41
N ALA A 198 11.78 -20.51 12.05
CA ALA A 198 10.93 -20.56 10.86
C ALA A 198 9.54 -20.00 11.19
N SER A 199 9.15 -18.90 10.54
CA SER A 199 7.75 -18.46 10.60
C SER A 199 6.95 -19.16 9.49
N PRO A 200 5.92 -19.95 9.80
CA PRO A 200 5.00 -20.47 8.79
C PRO A 200 4.18 -19.31 8.19
N PRO A 201 3.70 -19.42 6.94
CA PRO A 201 2.83 -18.41 6.34
C PRO A 201 1.56 -18.23 7.20
N LYS A 202 1.18 -16.98 7.45
CA LYS A 202 -0.03 -16.66 8.22
C LYS A 202 -1.25 -16.74 7.32
N THR A 203 -2.04 -17.80 7.46
CA THR A 203 -3.41 -17.84 6.94
C THR A 203 -4.20 -16.65 7.49
N ARG A 204 -4.83 -15.87 6.60
CA ARG A 204 -5.79 -14.82 6.98
C ARG A 204 -7.08 -15.40 7.56
#